data_AF-A0A831LVR3-F1
#
_entry.id   AF-A0A831LVR3-F1
#
_cell.length_a   1.000
_cell.length_b   1.000
_cell.length_c   1.000
_cell.angle_alpha   90.00
_cell.angle_beta   90.00
_cell.angle_gamma   90.00
#
_symmetry.space_group_name_H-M   'P 1'
#
loop_
_entity.id
_entity.type
_entity.pdbx_description
1 polymer ?
#
loop_
_entity_poly.entity_id
_entity_poly.type
_entity_poly.pdbx_seq_one_letter_code
_entity_poly.pdbx_strand_id
1 'polypeptide(L)'
;MTVEAIKDAIAALPTEDRHSLALWLNGLEYDDWDKQMAEDFAPGGRGWALVDRVMREVAEGKTKSIAEGRTLAKASRELPQR
;
A
#
# COMPACT_ATOMS: atom_id res chain seq x y z
N MET A 1 9.56 -32.99 -3.71
CA MET A 1 10.05 -31.87 -2.89
C MET A 1 8.89 -31.38 -2.04
N THR A 2 9.04 -31.30 -0.72
CA THR A 2 7.99 -30.86 0.20
C THR A 2 8.27 -29.43 0.67
N VAL A 3 7.25 -28.72 1.15
CA VAL A 3 7.43 -27.37 1.72
C VAL A 3 8.40 -27.40 2.91
N GLU A 4 8.35 -28.43 3.75
CA GLU A 4 9.29 -28.59 4.86
C GLU A 4 10.74 -28.77 4.39
N ALA A 5 10.97 -29.58 3.35
CA ALA A 5 12.31 -29.73 2.79
C ALA A 5 12.87 -28.41 2.21
N ILE A 6 12.00 -27.54 1.69
CA ILE A 6 12.38 -26.20 1.21
C ILE A 6 12.74 -25.30 2.40
N LYS A 7 11.94 -25.32 3.49
CA LYS A 7 12.22 -24.56 4.70
C LYS A 7 13.56 -24.96 5.32
N ASP A 8 13.83 -26.26 5.39
CA ASP A 8 15.11 -26.77 5.92
C ASP A 8 16.29 -26.32 5.04
N ALA A 9 16.14 -26.37 3.72
CA ALA A 9 17.16 -25.88 2.79
C ALA A 9 17.41 -24.37 2.95
N ILE A 10 16.35 -23.57 3.13
CA ILE A 10 16.45 -22.12 3.40
C ILE A 10 17.13 -21.86 4.74
N ALA A 11 16.82 -22.65 5.78
CA ALA A 11 17.42 -22.51 7.10
C ALA A 11 18.94 -22.77 7.08
N ALA A 12 19.39 -23.68 6.21
CA ALA A 12 20.79 -24.03 6.01
C ALA A 12 21.60 -23.00 5.20
N LEU A 13 20.96 -22.04 4.54
CA LEU A 13 21.66 -21.00 3.77
C LEU A 13 22.45 -20.05 4.69
N PRO A 14 23.62 -19.54 4.23
CA PRO A 14 24.29 -18.40 4.84
C PRO A 14 23.35 -17.20 4.99
N THR A 15 23.61 -16.35 5.98
CA THR A 15 22.76 -15.17 6.26
C THR A 15 22.63 -14.23 5.05
N GLU A 16 23.69 -14.05 4.28
CA GLU A 16 23.68 -13.23 3.06
C GLU A 16 22.76 -13.80 1.97
N ASP A 17 22.81 -15.11 1.76
CA ASP A 17 21.95 -15.79 0.78
C ASP A 17 20.49 -15.81 1.23
N ARG A 18 20.23 -15.96 2.53
CA ARG A 18 18.87 -15.82 3.09
C ARG A 18 18.31 -14.42 2.89
N HIS A 19 19.14 -13.39 3.04
CA HIS A 19 18.73 -12.00 2.80
C HIS A 19 18.43 -11.75 1.33
N SER A 20 19.30 -12.22 0.43
CA SER A 20 19.10 -12.14 -1.02
C SER A 20 17.82 -12.86 -1.46
N LEU A 21 17.56 -14.06 -0.93
CA LEU A 21 16.34 -14.81 -1.21
C LEU A 21 15.09 -14.09 -0.69
N ALA A 22 15.15 -13.51 0.51
CA ALA A 22 14.04 -12.74 1.07
C ALA A 22 13.72 -11.52 0.21
N LEU A 23 14.73 -10.78 -0.27
CA LEU A 23 14.50 -9.63 -1.17
C LEU A 23 13.81 -10.06 -2.47
N TRP A 24 14.23 -11.16 -3.07
CA TRP A 24 13.61 -11.68 -4.28
C TRP A 24 12.15 -12.12 -4.05
N LEU A 25 11.87 -12.86 -2.97
CA LEU A 25 10.51 -13.29 -2.61
C LEU A 25 9.58 -12.10 -2.36
N ASN A 26 10.06 -11.08 -1.64
CA ASN A 26 9.29 -9.84 -1.43
C ASN A 26 9.00 -9.13 -2.75
N GLY A 27 9.93 -9.16 -3.72
CA GLY A 27 9.70 -8.61 -5.06
C GLY A 27 8.55 -9.31 -5.80
N LEU A 28 8.44 -10.64 -5.70
CA LEU A 28 7.35 -11.39 -6.32
C LEU A 28 5.98 -11.00 -5.72
N GLU A 29 5.90 -10.88 -4.40
CA GLU A 29 4.65 -10.52 -3.72
C GLU A 29 4.27 -9.05 -3.96
N TYR A 30 5.25 -8.16 -4.03
CA TYR A 30 5.04 -6.74 -4.35
C TYR A 30 4.48 -6.55 -5.76
N ASP A 31 5.04 -7.25 -6.75
CA ASP A 31 4.58 -7.18 -8.15
C ASP A 31 3.15 -7.70 -8.30
N ASP A 32 2.80 -8.79 -7.60
CA ASP A 32 1.44 -9.34 -7.63
C ASP A 32 0.43 -8.43 -6.91
N TRP A 33 0.82 -7.81 -5.80
CA TRP A 33 -0.02 -6.82 -5.10
C TRP A 33 -0.22 -5.56 -5.92
N ASP A 34 0.83 -5.01 -6.53
CA ASP A 34 0.73 -3.82 -7.39
C ASP A 34 -0.16 -4.10 -8.60
N LYS A 35 -0.03 -5.29 -9.20
CA LYS A 35 -0.91 -5.72 -10.29
C LYS A 35 -2.36 -5.83 -9.84
N GLN A 36 -2.62 -6.47 -8.69
CA GLN A 36 -3.96 -6.58 -8.14
C GLN A 36 -4.56 -5.21 -7.82
N MET A 37 -3.77 -4.29 -7.25
CA MET A 37 -4.21 -2.91 -7.00
C MET A 37 -4.54 -2.20 -8.31
N ALA A 38 -3.70 -2.31 -9.34
CA ALA A 38 -3.95 -1.69 -10.63
C ALA A 38 -5.26 -2.20 -11.25
N GLU A 39 -5.53 -3.51 -11.18
CA GLU A 39 -6.77 -4.11 -11.66
C GLU A 39 -7.99 -3.68 -10.84
N ASP A 40 -7.86 -3.62 -9.50
CA ASP A 40 -8.96 -3.24 -8.62
C ASP A 40 -9.39 -1.78 -8.81
N PHE A 41 -8.44 -0.87 -9.05
CA PHE A 41 -8.70 0.56 -9.20
C PHE A 41 -8.84 1.03 -10.65
N ALA A 42 -8.74 0.12 -11.63
CA ALA A 42 -9.05 0.41 -13.02
C ALA A 42 -10.56 0.70 -13.24
N PRO A 43 -10.94 1.34 -14.36
CA PRO A 43 -12.34 1.52 -14.72
C PRO A 43 -13.14 0.22 -14.71
N GLY A 44 -14.19 0.16 -13.89
CA GLY A 44 -15.03 -1.04 -13.72
C GLY A 44 -14.45 -2.09 -12.75
N GLY A 45 -13.27 -1.86 -12.18
CA GLY A 45 -12.68 -2.67 -11.12
C GLY A 45 -13.42 -2.53 -9.78
N ARG A 46 -13.08 -3.39 -8.82
CA ARG A 46 -13.76 -3.45 -7.50
C ARG A 46 -13.68 -2.14 -6.71
N GLY A 47 -12.59 -1.40 -6.87
CA GLY A 47 -12.34 -0.10 -6.24
C GLY A 47 -12.96 1.09 -7.00
N TRP A 48 -13.51 0.89 -8.20
CA TRP A 48 -13.96 1.99 -9.05
C TRP A 48 -15.06 2.85 -8.41
N ALA A 49 -15.97 2.25 -7.64
CA ALA A 49 -17.02 3.00 -6.94
C ALA A 49 -16.47 3.99 -5.90
N LEU A 50 -15.30 3.71 -5.32
CA LEU A 50 -14.61 4.64 -4.44
C LEU A 50 -13.95 5.76 -5.25
N VAL A 51 -13.28 5.41 -6.36
CA VAL A 51 -12.63 6.39 -7.25
C VAL A 51 -13.66 7.39 -7.78
N ASP A 52 -14.78 6.91 -8.32
CA ASP A 52 -15.86 7.75 -8.86
C ASP A 52 -16.41 8.72 -7.80
N ARG A 53 -16.62 8.22 -6.57
CA ARG A 53 -17.05 9.06 -5.45
C ARG A 53 -16.04 10.17 -5.14
N VAL A 54 -14.76 9.83 -5.05
CA VAL A 54 -13.69 10.81 -4.74
C VAL A 54 -13.60 11.85 -5.85
N MET A 55 -13.65 11.44 -7.12
CA MET A 55 -13.63 12.37 -8.26
C MET A 55 -14.82 13.34 -8.22
N ARG A 56 -16.01 12.86 -7.85
CA ARG A 56 -17.18 13.72 -7.63
C ARG A 56 -16.97 14.70 -6.48
N GLU A 57 -16.45 14.24 -5.34
CA GLU A 57 -16.20 15.11 -4.18
C GLU A 57 -15.15 16.19 -4.48
N VAL A 58 -14.14 15.88 -5.30
CA VAL A 58 -13.18 16.86 -5.82
C VAL A 58 -13.88 17.89 -6.71
N ALA A 59 -14.71 17.44 -7.66
CA ALA A 59 -15.46 18.33 -8.54
C ALA A 59 -16.45 19.23 -7.79
N GLU A 60 -17.02 18.73 -6.70
CA GLU A 60 -17.93 19.47 -5.80
C GLU A 60 -17.19 20.38 -4.81
N GLY A 61 -15.84 20.40 -4.82
CA GLY A 61 -15.04 21.23 -3.92
C GLY A 61 -15.07 20.79 -2.45
N LYS A 62 -15.45 19.53 -2.18
CA LYS A 62 -15.53 18.96 -0.82
C LYS A 62 -14.17 18.51 -0.27
N THR A 63 -13.15 18.47 -1.11
CA THR A 63 -11.79 18.09 -0.73
C THR A 63 -10.90 19.31 -0.51
N LYS A 64 -9.92 19.19 0.39
CA LYS A 64 -8.81 20.16 0.52
C LYS A 64 -7.54 19.56 -0.05
N SER A 65 -6.66 20.41 -0.57
CA SER A 65 -5.33 19.98 -0.96
C SER A 65 -4.57 19.45 0.25
N ILE A 66 -3.57 18.60 0.02
CA ILE A 66 -2.76 18.07 1.12
C ILE A 66 -2.03 19.20 1.88
N ALA A 67 -1.62 20.28 1.19
CA ALA A 67 -0.96 21.42 1.83
C ALA A 67 -1.91 22.14 2.82
N GLU A 68 -3.16 22.38 2.40
CA GLU A 68 -4.19 22.96 3.26
C GLU A 68 -4.54 22.02 4.41
N GLY A 69 -4.72 20.73 4.14
CA GLY A 69 -5.00 19.71 5.14
C GLY A 69 -3.90 19.62 6.22
N ARG A 70 -2.63 19.68 5.82
CA ARG A 70 -1.49 19.73 6.75
C ARG A 70 -1.51 20.97 7.64
N THR A 71 -1.86 22.12 7.06
CA THR A 71 -1.97 23.38 7.81
C THR A 71 -3.09 23.30 8.85
N LEU A 72 -4.26 22.78 8.47
CA LEU A 72 -5.40 22.58 9.36
C LEU A 72 -5.08 21.61 10.50
N ALA A 73 -4.44 20.47 10.20
CA ALA A 73 -4.07 19.48 11.21
C ALA A 73 -3.07 20.03 12.24
N LYS A 74 -2.15 20.90 11.82
CA LYS A 74 -1.23 21.60 12.73
C LYS A 74 -1.99 22.57 13.64
N ALA A 75 -2.87 23.40 13.07
CA ALA A 75 -3.68 24.35 13.83
C ALA A 75 -4.58 23.66 14.87
N SER A 76 -5.16 22.50 14.54
CA SER A 76 -5.99 21.73 15.49
C SER A 76 -5.21 21.11 16.64
N ARG A 77 -3.91 20.86 16.50
CA ARG A 77 -3.04 20.35 17.57
C ARG A 77 -2.58 21.43 18.55
N GLU A 78 -2.64 22.69 18.13
CA GLU A 78 -2.19 23.85 18.92
C GLU A 78 -3.35 24.51 19.71
N LEU A 79 -4.60 24.07 19.50
CA LEU A 79 -5.75 24.52 20.29
C LEU A 79 -5.80 23.80 21.65
N PRO A 80 -5.92 24.52 22.78
CA PRO A 80 -6.12 23.90 24.09
C PRO A 80 -7.41 23.07 24.06
N GLN A 81 -7.35 21.83 24.53
CA GLN A 81 -8.57 21.06 24.80
C GLN A 81 -9.33 21.77 25.91
N ARG A 82 -10.51 22.29 25.56
CA ARG A 82 -11.45 22.93 26.51
C ARG A 82 -12.18 21.89 27.32
#